data_AF-L8FV94-F1
#
_entry.id   AF-L8FV94-F1
#
_cell.length_a   1.000
_cell.length_b   1.000
_cell.length_c   1.000
_cell.angle_alpha   90.00
_cell.angle_beta   90.00
_cell.angle_gamma   90.00
#
_symmetry.space_group_name_H-M   'P 1'
#
loop_
_entity.id
_entity.type
_entity.pdbx_description
1 polymer ?
#
loop_
_entity_poly.entity_id
_entity_poly.type
_entity_poly.pdbx_seq_one_letter_code
_entity_poly.pdbx_strand_id
1 'polypeptide(L)'
;GTPAQMWASLRALAAWPDETVIWCAHEYTAANARFALSVDDRPEMAARAAEIFALRERGEPTVPTTIGAEKAFNPFVRAGNADAFATLRAAKDGFSG
;
A
#
# COMPACT_ATOMS: atom_id res chain seq x y z
N GLY A 1 -13.99 -12.38 -0.19
CA GLY A 1 -14.65 -11.28 0.56
C GLY A 1 -15.01 -10.16 -0.39
N THR A 2 -15.96 -9.31 -0.02
CA THR A 2 -16.38 -8.14 -0.82
C THR A 2 -15.40 -6.97 -0.65
N PRO A 3 -15.37 -6.00 -1.59
CA PRO A 3 -14.58 -4.78 -1.42
C PRO A 3 -14.91 -4.03 -0.12
N ALA A 4 -16.19 -3.98 0.26
CA ALA A 4 -16.63 -3.36 1.50
C ALA A 4 -16.08 -4.08 2.75
N GLN A 5 -16.04 -5.42 2.75
CA GLN A 5 -15.44 -6.20 3.83
C GLN A 5 -13.94 -5.90 3.96
N MET A 6 -13.20 -5.90 2.85
CA MET A 6 -11.76 -5.61 2.87
C MET A 6 -11.47 -4.17 3.30
N TRP A 7 -12.24 -3.20 2.80
CA TRP A 7 -12.12 -1.81 3.23
C TRP A 7 -12.34 -1.69 4.74
N ALA A 8 -13.41 -2.29 5.29
CA ALA A 8 -13.67 -2.29 6.73
C ALA A 8 -12.51 -2.90 7.54
N SER A 9 -11.92 -4.01 7.07
CA SER A 9 -10.74 -4.62 7.71
C SER A 9 -9.54 -3.67 7.70
N LEU A 10 -9.25 -3.01 6.57
CA LEU A 10 -8.16 -2.03 6.48
C LEU A 10 -8.42 -0.79 7.35
N ARG A 11 -9.68 -0.34 7.49
CA ARG A 11 -10.05 0.73 8.41
C ARG A 11 -9.79 0.36 9.87
N ALA A 12 -10.08 -0.88 10.25
CA ALA A 12 -9.79 -1.37 11.60
C ALA A 12 -8.28 -1.37 11.89
N LEU A 13 -7.46 -1.83 10.93
CA LEU A 13 -5.99 -1.77 11.06
C LEU A 13 -5.50 -0.32 11.11
N ALA A 14 -6.00 0.55 10.25
CA ALA A 14 -5.63 1.96 10.22
C ALA A 14 -6.00 2.73 11.52
N ALA A 15 -6.81 2.15 12.41
CA ALA A 15 -7.09 2.75 13.72
C ALA A 15 -5.99 2.47 14.76
N TRP A 16 -5.02 1.59 14.47
CA TRP A 16 -3.92 1.29 15.38
C TRP A 16 -2.89 2.44 15.45
N PRO A 17 -2.06 2.48 16.51
CA PRO A 17 -0.97 3.44 16.63
C PRO A 17 -0.02 3.37 15.42
N ASP A 18 0.51 4.51 14.99
CA ASP A 18 1.32 4.62 13.77
C ASP A 18 2.64 3.85 13.87
N GLU A 19 3.18 3.70 15.07
CA GLU A 19 4.38 2.93 15.39
C GLU A 19 4.17 1.40 15.35
N THR A 20 2.91 0.94 15.19
CA THR A 20 2.60 -0.49 15.12
C THR A 20 3.28 -1.12 13.91
N VAL A 21 4.12 -2.13 14.17
CA VAL A 21 4.91 -2.83 13.15
C VAL A 21 4.06 -3.89 12.45
N ILE A 22 4.11 -3.92 11.11
CA ILE A 22 3.38 -4.87 10.27
C ILE A 22 4.37 -5.82 9.59
N TRP A 23 4.12 -7.12 9.76
CA TRP A 23 4.79 -8.20 9.04
C TRP A 23 3.81 -8.82 8.04
N CYS A 24 3.90 -8.46 6.76
CA CYS A 24 3.07 -9.06 5.73
C CYS A 24 3.68 -10.37 5.20
N ALA A 25 2.84 -11.27 4.69
CA ALA A 25 3.25 -12.62 4.29
C ALA A 25 4.00 -12.69 2.96
N HIS A 26 3.98 -11.62 2.14
CA HIS A 26 4.50 -11.63 0.78
C HIS A 26 5.28 -10.36 0.44
N GLU A 27 6.38 -10.53 -0.27
CA GLU A 27 7.25 -9.46 -0.77
C GLU A 27 6.70 -8.87 -2.09
N TYR A 28 5.55 -8.19 -2.00
CA TYR A 28 4.90 -7.53 -3.14
C TYR A 28 5.11 -6.01 -3.17
N THR A 29 5.97 -5.49 -2.31
CA THR A 29 6.08 -4.06 -2.04
C THR A 29 6.54 -3.27 -3.27
N ALA A 30 7.41 -3.82 -4.12
CA ALA A 30 7.80 -3.17 -5.39
C ALA A 30 6.64 -3.08 -6.39
N ALA A 31 5.89 -4.17 -6.62
CA ALA A 31 4.73 -4.13 -7.52
C ALA A 31 3.63 -3.20 -6.98
N ASN A 32 3.42 -3.20 -5.66
CA ASN A 32 2.49 -2.28 -5.02
C ASN A 32 2.96 -0.83 -5.11
N ALA A 33 4.26 -0.55 -5.02
CA ALA A 33 4.82 0.78 -5.19
C ALA A 33 4.59 1.32 -6.62
N ARG A 34 4.77 0.49 -7.65
CA ARG A 34 4.47 0.90 -9.03
C ARG A 34 2.99 1.22 -9.23
N PHE A 35 2.10 0.44 -8.64
CA PHE A 35 0.68 0.76 -8.65
C PHE A 35 0.37 2.04 -7.85
N ALA A 36 1.00 2.25 -6.70
CA ALA A 36 0.81 3.47 -5.92
C ALA A 36 1.22 4.73 -6.72
N LEU A 37 2.34 4.66 -7.47
CA LEU A 37 2.79 5.74 -8.35
C LEU A 37 1.90 5.97 -9.56
N SER A 38 1.14 4.97 -10.02
CA SER A 38 0.21 5.17 -11.15
C SER A 38 -1.09 5.89 -10.76
N VAL A 39 -1.37 6.01 -9.46
CA VAL A 39 -2.60 6.63 -8.94
C VAL A 39 -2.35 7.88 -8.07
N ASP A 40 -1.09 8.16 -7.72
CA ASP A 40 -0.70 9.30 -6.87
C ASP A 40 0.72 9.78 -7.25
N ASP A 41 0.80 11.02 -7.75
CA ASP A 41 2.02 11.63 -8.31
C ASP A 41 2.75 12.55 -7.32
N ARG A 42 2.33 12.58 -6.04
CA ARG A 42 2.94 13.47 -5.05
C ARG A 42 4.41 13.08 -4.78
N PRO A 43 5.30 14.06 -4.52
CA PRO A 43 6.75 13.81 -4.37
C PRO A 43 7.10 12.79 -3.28
N GLU A 44 6.35 12.76 -2.17
CA GLU A 44 6.57 11.80 -1.08
C GLU A 44 6.34 10.34 -1.51
N MET A 45 5.45 10.11 -2.49
CA MET A 45 5.19 8.78 -3.03
C MET A 45 6.38 8.31 -3.86
N ALA A 46 6.93 9.19 -4.70
CA ALA A 46 8.12 8.91 -5.50
C ALA A 46 9.34 8.59 -4.62
N ALA A 47 9.55 9.37 -3.56
CA ALA A 47 10.64 9.14 -2.61
C ALA A 47 10.51 7.77 -1.94
N ARG A 48 9.33 7.42 -1.42
CA ARG A 48 9.10 6.13 -0.77
C ARG A 48 9.23 4.95 -1.74
N ALA A 49 8.74 5.09 -2.97
CA ALA A 49 8.88 4.07 -3.99
C ALA A 49 10.35 3.85 -4.38
N ALA A 50 11.15 4.92 -4.48
CA ALA A 50 12.58 4.81 -4.76
C ALA A 50 13.34 4.03 -3.67
N GLU A 51 13.02 4.26 -2.39
CA GLU A 51 13.58 3.46 -1.28
C GLU A 51 13.24 1.97 -1.42
N ILE A 52 11.98 1.66 -1.72
CA ILE A 52 11.50 0.29 -1.92
C ILE A 52 12.25 -0.37 -3.09
N PHE A 53 12.37 0.32 -4.23
CA PHE A 53 13.08 -0.23 -5.39
C PHE A 53 14.56 -0.47 -5.09
N ALA A 54 15.24 0.48 -4.42
CA ALA A 54 16.64 0.33 -4.04
C ALA A 54 16.88 -0.86 -3.09
N LEU A 55 15.98 -1.09 -2.12
CA LEU A 55 16.03 -2.28 -1.25
C LEU A 55 15.89 -3.57 -2.08
N ARG A 56 14.90 -3.61 -2.98
CA ARG A 56 14.64 -4.81 -3.79
C ARG A 56 15.74 -5.09 -4.82
N GLU A 57 16.35 -4.06 -5.40
CA GLU A 57 17.52 -4.19 -6.28
C GLU A 57 18.72 -4.83 -5.58
N ARG A 58 18.88 -4.57 -4.27
CA ARG A 58 19.90 -5.22 -3.42
C ARG A 58 19.48 -6.59 -2.89
N GLY A 59 18.27 -7.07 -3.21
CA GLY A 59 17.72 -8.32 -2.68
C GLY A 59 17.28 -8.24 -1.21
N GLU A 60 17.22 -7.05 -0.63
CA GLU A 60 16.84 -6.84 0.77
C GLU A 60 15.31 -6.88 0.95
N PRO A 61 14.82 -7.44 2.07
CA PRO A 61 13.39 -7.43 2.37
C PRO A 61 12.90 -6.00 2.62
N THR A 62 11.65 -5.73 2.27
CA THR A 62 10.99 -4.44 2.54
C THR A 62 10.04 -4.50 3.74
N VAL A 63 10.01 -5.66 4.39
CA VAL A 63 9.33 -5.90 5.65
C VAL A 63 10.34 -5.87 6.81
N PRO A 64 9.91 -5.43 8.01
CA PRO A 64 8.56 -4.95 8.32
C PRO A 64 8.31 -3.51 7.86
N THR A 65 7.03 -3.13 7.83
CA THR A 65 6.55 -1.75 7.66
C THR A 65 5.87 -1.29 8.95
N THR A 66 5.28 -0.10 8.98
CA THR A 66 4.46 0.40 10.10
C THR A 66 3.09 0.87 9.63
N ILE A 67 2.12 0.93 10.54
CA ILE A 67 0.79 1.49 10.23
C ILE A 67 0.89 2.92 9.69
N GLY A 68 1.77 3.75 10.26
CA GLY A 68 2.01 5.12 9.76
C GLY A 68 2.53 5.14 8.32
N ALA A 69 3.48 4.26 8.00
CA ALA A 69 4.01 4.14 6.64
C ALA A 69 2.94 3.66 5.64
N GLU A 70 2.11 2.68 6.03
CA GLU A 70 0.99 2.22 5.21
C GLU A 70 -0.07 3.31 5.00
N LYS A 71 -0.40 4.10 6.03
CA LYS A 71 -1.32 5.25 5.89
C LYS A 71 -0.78 6.31 4.93
N ALA A 72 0.53 6.53 4.90
CA ALA A 72 1.14 7.51 4.02
C ALA A 72 1.21 7.04 2.56
N PHE A 73 1.52 5.77 2.34
CA PHE A 73 1.90 5.26 1.02
C PHE A 73 0.87 4.32 0.36
N ASN A 74 0.12 3.54 1.13
CA ASN A 74 -0.73 2.49 0.56
C ASN A 74 -2.08 3.07 0.07
N PRO A 75 -2.36 3.05 -1.25
CA PRO A 75 -3.59 3.65 -1.80
C PRO A 75 -4.86 2.97 -1.26
N PHE A 76 -4.79 1.68 -0.90
CA PHE A 76 -5.92 0.95 -0.35
C PHE A 76 -6.26 1.37 1.07
N VAL A 77 -5.26 1.64 1.91
CA VAL A 77 -5.44 2.11 3.29
C VAL A 77 -6.00 3.55 3.28
N ARG A 78 -5.59 4.35 2.29
CA ARG A 78 -6.01 5.74 2.10
C ARG A 78 -7.40 5.91 1.47
N ALA A 79 -8.01 4.84 0.95
CA ALA A 79 -9.33 4.90 0.35
C ALA A 79 -10.38 5.42 1.34
N GLY A 80 -11.05 6.52 0.99
CA GLY A 80 -11.99 7.23 1.88
C GLY A 80 -13.30 6.48 2.16
N ASN A 81 -13.72 5.59 1.26
CA ASN A 81 -14.91 4.76 1.40
C ASN A 81 -14.77 3.45 0.61
N ALA A 82 -15.75 2.56 0.74
CA ALA A 82 -15.75 1.25 0.10
C ALA A 82 -15.77 1.32 -1.44
N ASP A 83 -16.42 2.33 -2.04
CA ASP A 83 -16.51 2.49 -3.49
C ASP A 83 -15.17 2.94 -4.11
N ALA A 84 -14.50 3.88 -3.44
CA ALA A 84 -13.14 4.30 -3.79
C ALA A 84 -12.16 3.12 -3.68
N PHE A 85 -12.27 2.31 -2.63
CA PHE A 85 -11.49 1.09 -2.48
C PHE A 85 -11.77 0.10 -3.62
N ALA A 86 -13.05 -0.12 -3.97
CA ALA A 86 -13.43 -1.03 -5.05
C ALA A 86 -12.86 -0.57 -6.40
N THR A 87 -12.91 0.73 -6.67
CA THR A 87 -12.32 1.35 -7.87
C THR A 87 -10.81 1.10 -7.95
N LEU A 88 -10.09 1.37 -6.86
CA LEU A 88 -8.65 1.10 -6.78
C LEU A 88 -8.33 -0.38 -6.94
N ARG A 89 -9.16 -1.27 -6.36
CA ARG A 89 -8.96 -2.71 -6.46
C ARG A 89 -9.11 -3.20 -7.89
N ALA A 90 -10.18 -2.78 -8.57
CA ALA A 90 -10.40 -3.11 -9.97
C ALA A 90 -9.27 -2.57 -10.87
N ALA A 91 -8.79 -1.35 -10.61
CA ALA A 91 -7.66 -0.76 -11.32
C ALA A 91 -6.38 -1.59 -11.13
N LYS A 92 -6.10 -2.05 -9.91
CA LYS A 92 -4.92 -2.90 -9.63
C LYS A 92 -5.02 -4.28 -10.26
N ASP A 93 -6.21 -4.86 -10.34
CA ASP A 93 -6.41 -6.19 -10.93
C ASP A 93 -6.08 -6.20 -12.44
N GLY A 94 -6.24 -5.06 -13.12
CA GLY A 94 -5.83 -4.86 -14.52
C GLY A 94 -4.43 -4.26 -14.71
N PHE A 95 -3.68 -3.98 -13.65
CA PHE A 95 -2.39 -3.28 -13.72
C PHE A 95 -1.22 -4.23 -14.00
N SER A 96 -0.37 -3.89 -14.96
CA SER A 96 0.78 -4.68 -15.41
C SER A 96 2.12 -3.92 -15.33
N GLY A 97 2.33 -3.14 -14.27
CA GLY A 97 3.59 -2.43 -13.98
C GLY A 97 4.48 -3.13 -12.96
#